data_AF-A0A662T739-F1
#
_entry.id   AF-A0A662T739-F1
#
_cell.length_a   1.000
_cell.length_b   1.000
_cell.length_c   1.000
_cell.angle_alpha   90.00
_cell.angle_beta   90.00
_cell.angle_gamma   90.00
#
_symmetry.space_group_name_H-M   'P 1'
#
loop_
_entity.id
_entity.type
_entity.pdbx_description
1 polymer ?
#
loop_
_entity_poly.entity_id
_entity_poly.type
_entity_poly.pdbx_seq_one_letter_code
_entity_poly.pdbx_strand_id
1 'polypeptide(L)'
;MNIRRARKYYDKVFDLLQKHHEWFRQTIPLIASENITSPAVREAMITDLGHRYAEGTPGERVYAGCRYIDEIELITNEIAQKIFKGEFADSRPISGVNANLIAYTAFTQPGDVLFALKIPDGGHISMAPLRVGGTAGAVRGLDVKYFPFDPEEMNIDVEKTKKMVNELAKMGKPPKMVMFGASVFLFP
;
A
#
# COMPACT_ATOMS: atom_id res chain seq x y z
N MET A 1 -33.13 -13.36 -2.90
CA MET A 1 -32.89 -13.49 -4.36
C MET A 1 -32.99 -14.97 -4.72
N ASN A 2 -33.75 -15.37 -5.76
CA ASN A 2 -33.85 -16.80 -6.09
C ASN A 2 -32.58 -17.31 -6.83
N ILE A 3 -32.32 -18.62 -6.74
CA ILE A 3 -31.12 -19.26 -7.32
C ILE A 3 -30.99 -18.98 -8.83
N ARG A 4 -32.10 -18.98 -9.58
CA ARG A 4 -32.09 -18.71 -11.03
C ARG A 4 -31.61 -17.30 -11.35
N ARG A 5 -32.04 -16.30 -10.57
CA ARG A 5 -31.62 -14.91 -10.71
C ARG A 5 -30.15 -14.73 -10.31
N ALA A 6 -29.71 -15.39 -9.24
CA ALA A 6 -28.30 -15.41 -8.84
C ALA A 6 -27.41 -16.01 -9.96
N ARG A 7 -27.84 -17.13 -10.53
CA ARG A 7 -27.15 -17.79 -11.65
C ARG A 7 -27.05 -16.88 -12.88
N LYS A 8 -28.12 -16.19 -13.24
CA LYS A 8 -28.11 -15.21 -14.34
C LYS A 8 -27.07 -14.10 -14.13
N TYR A 9 -26.93 -13.58 -12.91
CA TYR A 9 -25.91 -12.57 -12.62
C TYR A 9 -24.49 -13.15 -12.65
N TYR A 10 -24.31 -14.35 -12.08
CA TYR A 10 -23.05 -15.08 -12.14
C TYR A 10 -22.58 -15.25 -13.59
N ASP A 11 -23.43 -15.81 -14.47
CA ASP A 11 -23.06 -16.08 -15.86
C ASP A 11 -22.74 -14.77 -16.60
N LYS A 12 -23.50 -13.69 -16.33
CA LYS A 12 -23.25 -12.37 -16.92
C LYS A 12 -21.89 -11.79 -16.47
N VAL A 13 -21.55 -11.91 -15.19
CA VAL A 13 -20.27 -11.39 -14.67
C VAL A 13 -19.10 -12.19 -15.25
N PHE A 14 -19.20 -13.53 -15.29
CA PHE A 14 -18.16 -14.38 -15.85
C PHE A 14 -17.91 -14.12 -17.34
N ASP A 15 -18.98 -13.92 -18.13
CA ASP A 15 -18.86 -13.51 -19.54
C ASP A 15 -18.09 -12.17 -19.68
N LEU A 16 -18.38 -11.20 -18.82
CA LEU A 16 -17.66 -9.91 -18.83
C LEU A 16 -16.19 -10.05 -18.42
N LEU A 17 -15.87 -10.89 -17.44
CA LEU A 17 -14.49 -11.17 -17.04
C LEU A 17 -13.68 -11.79 -18.19
N GLN A 18 -14.28 -12.73 -18.93
CA GLN A 18 -13.66 -13.35 -20.10
C GLN A 18 -13.46 -12.35 -21.25
N LYS A 19 -14.48 -11.54 -21.55
CA LYS A 19 -14.40 -10.48 -22.57
C LYS A 19 -13.33 -9.44 -22.22
N HIS A 20 -13.24 -9.03 -20.96
CA HIS A 20 -12.20 -8.14 -20.49
C HIS A 20 -10.80 -8.75 -20.68
N HIS A 21 -10.62 -10.03 -20.33
CA HIS A 21 -9.35 -10.72 -20.52
C HIS A 21 -8.94 -10.75 -22.00
N GLU A 22 -9.84 -11.13 -22.91
CA GLU A 22 -9.53 -11.17 -24.34
C GLU A 22 -9.26 -9.77 -24.92
N TRP A 23 -10.04 -8.77 -24.50
CA TRP A 23 -9.80 -7.38 -24.90
C TRP A 23 -8.40 -6.91 -24.49
N PHE A 24 -8.00 -7.11 -23.23
CA PHE A 24 -6.67 -6.71 -22.76
C PHE A 24 -5.51 -7.47 -23.44
N ARG A 25 -5.74 -8.69 -23.95
CA ARG A 25 -4.72 -9.41 -24.75
C ARG A 25 -4.46 -8.77 -26.11
N GLN A 26 -5.36 -7.90 -26.57
CA GLN A 26 -5.28 -7.19 -27.84
C GLN A 26 -4.88 -5.72 -27.67
N THR A 27 -4.54 -5.29 -26.45
CA THR A 27 -4.14 -3.91 -26.14
C THR A 27 -2.69 -3.83 -25.66
N ILE A 28 -2.17 -2.60 -25.61
CA ILE A 28 -0.89 -2.27 -24.98
C ILE A 28 -1.21 -1.41 -23.75
N PRO A 29 -1.34 -2.00 -22.55
CA PRO A 29 -1.55 -1.23 -21.32
C PRO A 29 -0.28 -0.45 -20.98
N LEU A 30 -0.39 0.86 -20.80
CA LEU A 30 0.72 1.77 -20.50
C LEU A 30 0.63 2.39 -19.10
N ILE A 31 -0.24 1.87 -18.23
CA ILE A 31 -0.35 2.32 -16.85
C ILE A 31 0.82 1.69 -16.06
N ALA A 32 1.74 2.53 -15.57
CA ALA A 32 2.99 2.08 -14.94
C ALA A 32 2.80 1.17 -13.70
N SER A 33 1.67 1.29 -13.01
CA SER A 33 1.35 0.49 -11.82
C SER A 33 0.60 -0.80 -12.12
N GLU A 34 0.22 -1.05 -13.38
CA GLU A 34 -0.48 -2.28 -13.76
C GLU A 34 0.51 -3.37 -14.16
N ASN A 35 0.15 -4.62 -13.86
CA ASN A 35 0.93 -5.78 -14.26
C ASN A 35 0.05 -7.04 -14.31
N ILE A 36 0.55 -8.09 -14.95
CA ILE A 36 -0.12 -9.39 -15.08
C ILE A 36 0.60 -10.40 -14.19
N THR A 37 -0.11 -10.97 -13.21
CA THR A 37 0.45 -12.00 -12.33
C THR A 37 0.75 -13.29 -13.09
N SER A 38 1.77 -14.03 -12.63
CA SER A 38 2.17 -15.33 -13.19
C SER A 38 1.12 -16.42 -12.92
N PRO A 39 1.10 -17.52 -13.70
CA PRO A 39 0.20 -18.65 -13.46
C PRO A 39 0.29 -19.20 -12.03
N ALA A 40 1.50 -19.34 -11.47
CA ALA A 40 1.72 -19.83 -10.11
C ALA A 40 1.03 -18.95 -9.04
N VAL A 41 1.06 -17.62 -9.20
CA VAL A 41 0.34 -16.71 -8.29
C VAL A 41 -1.17 -16.92 -8.40
N ARG A 42 -1.70 -17.11 -9.62
CA ARG A 42 -3.13 -17.35 -9.82
C ARG A 42 -3.57 -18.69 -9.23
N GLU A 43 -2.77 -19.74 -9.38
CA GLU A 43 -3.01 -21.06 -8.79
C GLU A 43 -3.12 -20.99 -7.26
N ALA A 44 -2.23 -20.23 -6.61
CA ALA A 44 -2.31 -20.02 -5.16
C ALA A 44 -3.58 -19.24 -4.76
N MET A 45 -3.93 -18.20 -5.51
CA MET A 45 -5.07 -17.32 -5.21
C MET A 45 -6.44 -17.99 -5.35
N ILE A 46 -6.57 -19.06 -6.15
CA ILE A 46 -7.84 -19.79 -6.31
C ILE A 46 -8.08 -20.87 -5.25
N THR A 47 -7.10 -21.13 -4.38
CA THR A 47 -7.27 -22.07 -3.27
C THR A 47 -8.23 -21.52 -2.21
N ASP A 48 -8.67 -22.38 -1.29
CA ASP A 48 -9.50 -21.98 -0.16
C ASP A 48 -8.71 -21.40 1.02
N LEU A 49 -7.39 -21.19 0.87
CA LEU A 49 -6.51 -20.65 1.92
C LEU A 49 -7.01 -19.29 2.42
N GLY A 50 -7.44 -18.42 1.50
CA GLY A 50 -7.99 -17.09 1.82
C GLY A 50 -9.35 -17.12 2.53
N HIS A 51 -9.95 -18.30 2.70
CA HIS A 51 -11.21 -18.47 3.45
C HIS A 51 -10.98 -18.84 4.92
N ARG A 52 -9.72 -18.91 5.37
CA ARG A 52 -9.34 -19.36 6.71
C ARG A 52 -8.97 -18.17 7.60
N TYR A 53 -9.40 -18.22 8.86
CA TYR A 53 -9.02 -17.25 9.87
C TYR A 53 -7.69 -17.64 10.51
N ALA A 54 -6.74 -16.70 10.52
CA ALA A 54 -5.41 -16.88 11.11
C ALA A 54 -4.96 -15.62 11.87
N GLU A 55 -5.82 -15.14 12.77
CA GLU A 55 -5.50 -14.00 13.64
C GLU A 55 -4.33 -14.34 14.59
N GLY A 56 -3.42 -13.38 14.75
CA GLY A 56 -2.18 -13.53 15.53
C GLY A 56 -0.93 -13.67 14.66
N THR A 57 0.15 -14.11 15.27
CA THR A 57 1.45 -14.40 14.64
C THR A 57 1.66 -15.92 14.53
N PRO A 58 2.56 -16.39 13.65
CA PRO A 58 2.92 -17.81 13.59
C PRO A 58 3.29 -18.35 14.97
N GLY A 59 2.70 -19.48 15.36
CA GLY A 59 2.87 -20.09 16.69
C GLY A 59 2.01 -19.50 17.82
N GLU A 60 1.42 -18.32 17.64
CA GLU A 60 0.60 -17.61 18.63
C GLU A 60 -0.77 -17.22 18.04
N ARG A 61 -1.41 -18.18 17.36
CA ARG A 61 -2.69 -17.96 16.69
C ARG A 61 -3.86 -18.00 17.67
N VAL A 62 -4.84 -17.12 17.45
CA VAL A 62 -6.11 -17.12 18.19
C VAL A 62 -7.01 -18.28 17.75
N TYR A 63 -6.92 -18.67 16.47
CA TYR A 63 -7.73 -19.73 15.88
C TYR A 63 -6.93 -21.03 15.65
N ALA A 64 -7.61 -22.16 15.80
CA ALA A 64 -7.05 -23.48 15.51
C ALA A 64 -6.95 -23.76 14.01
N GLY A 65 -6.11 -24.73 13.63
CA GLY A 65 -5.99 -25.18 12.24
C GLY A 65 -5.02 -24.37 11.36
N CYS A 66 -4.18 -23.53 11.96
CA CYS A 66 -3.28 -22.63 11.24
C CYS A 66 -1.92 -23.23 10.85
N ARG A 67 -1.68 -24.53 11.09
CA ARG A 67 -0.36 -25.18 10.89
C ARG A 67 0.29 -24.80 9.56
N TYR A 68 -0.41 -24.99 8.43
CA TYR A 68 0.15 -24.69 7.11
C TYR A 68 0.14 -23.19 6.78
N ILE A 69 -0.73 -22.40 7.40
CA ILE A 69 -0.74 -20.94 7.24
C ILE A 69 0.53 -20.34 7.86
N ASP A 70 0.92 -20.84 9.03
CA ASP A 70 2.16 -20.46 9.71
C ASP A 70 3.39 -20.77 8.85
N GLU A 71 3.46 -21.99 8.30
CA GLU A 71 4.56 -22.39 7.41
C GLU A 71 4.63 -21.46 6.17
N ILE A 72 3.49 -21.15 5.54
CA ILE A 72 3.43 -20.23 4.38
C ILE A 72 3.85 -18.81 4.75
N GLU A 73 3.36 -18.27 5.87
CA GLU A 73 3.68 -16.91 6.32
C GLU A 73 5.17 -16.77 6.64
N LEU A 74 5.76 -17.76 7.34
CA LEU A 74 7.19 -17.78 7.66
C LEU A 74 8.06 -17.83 6.40
N ILE A 75 7.74 -18.71 5.45
CA ILE A 75 8.47 -18.80 4.17
C ILE A 75 8.35 -17.47 3.40
N THR A 76 7.16 -16.87 3.36
CA THR A 76 6.93 -15.60 2.65
C THR A 76 7.77 -14.48 3.24
N ASN A 77 7.79 -14.36 4.57
CA ASN A 77 8.57 -13.34 5.27
C ASN A 77 10.08 -13.58 5.11
N GLU A 78 10.54 -14.83 5.15
CA GLU A 78 11.95 -15.18 4.92
C GLU A 78 12.40 -14.80 3.50
N ILE A 79 11.59 -15.09 2.49
CA ILE A 79 11.86 -14.70 1.10
C ILE A 79 11.90 -13.17 0.96
N ALA A 80 10.94 -12.46 1.55
CA ALA A 80 10.93 -11.00 1.53
C ALA A 80 12.19 -10.40 2.19
N GLN A 81 12.60 -10.91 3.35
CA GLN A 81 13.85 -10.51 4.02
C GLN A 81 15.06 -10.73 3.12
N LYS A 82 15.16 -11.88 2.43
CA LYS A 82 16.26 -12.18 1.50
C LYS A 82 16.27 -11.26 0.27
N ILE A 83 15.12 -11.03 -0.36
CA ILE A 83 15.00 -10.19 -1.57
C ILE A 83 15.35 -8.74 -1.26
N PHE A 84 14.76 -8.19 -0.19
CA PHE A 84 14.93 -6.79 0.17
C PHE A 84 16.13 -6.54 1.08
N LYS A 85 16.87 -7.60 1.46
CA LYS A 85 18.01 -7.55 2.40
C LYS A 85 17.62 -6.87 3.73
N GLY A 86 16.42 -7.15 4.20
CA GLY A 86 15.87 -6.60 5.44
C GLY A 86 16.00 -7.58 6.61
N GLU A 87 16.09 -7.05 7.82
CA GLU A 87 16.14 -7.84 9.07
C GLU A 87 14.76 -8.35 9.51
N PHE A 88 13.69 -7.77 8.96
CA PHE A 88 12.31 -8.09 9.29
C PHE A 88 11.43 -7.91 8.06
N ALA A 89 10.40 -8.75 7.94
CA ALA A 89 9.34 -8.59 6.96
C ALA A 89 8.00 -9.05 7.55
N ASP A 90 6.92 -8.40 7.12
CA ASP A 90 5.56 -8.74 7.49
C ASP A 90 4.69 -8.76 6.21
N SER A 91 4.22 -9.95 5.85
CA SER A 91 3.40 -10.19 4.66
C SER A 91 1.89 -10.01 4.89
N ARG A 92 1.46 -9.67 6.11
CA ARG A 92 0.04 -9.54 6.47
C ARG A 92 -0.67 -8.30 5.91
N PRO A 93 -0.01 -7.15 5.62
CA PRO A 93 -0.69 -6.02 5.03
C PRO A 93 -1.32 -6.37 3.67
N ILE A 94 -2.65 -6.25 3.57
CA ILE A 94 -3.42 -6.65 2.38
C ILE A 94 -3.33 -5.66 1.19
N SER A 95 -2.77 -4.46 1.42
CA SER A 95 -2.53 -3.46 0.38
C SER A 95 -1.45 -2.46 0.82
N GLY A 96 -0.92 -1.68 -0.13
CA GLY A 96 0.04 -0.62 0.19
C GLY A 96 -0.53 0.48 1.11
N VAL A 97 -1.84 0.77 1.02
CA VAL A 97 -2.50 1.74 1.91
C VAL A 97 -2.53 1.20 3.34
N ASN A 98 -2.84 -0.09 3.52
CA ASN A 98 -2.82 -0.74 4.82
C ASN A 98 -1.41 -0.79 5.41
N ALA A 99 -0.39 -1.10 4.61
CA ALA A 99 1.00 -1.09 5.04
C ALA A 99 1.42 0.30 5.57
N ASN A 100 1.09 1.37 4.85
CA ASN A 100 1.35 2.74 5.32
C ASN A 100 0.62 3.06 6.64
N LEU A 101 -0.66 2.67 6.76
CA LEU A 101 -1.41 2.89 8.00
C LEU A 101 -0.83 2.14 9.19
N ILE A 102 -0.33 0.92 8.98
CA ILE A 102 0.37 0.14 10.02
C ILE A 102 1.64 0.86 10.44
N ALA A 103 2.46 1.32 9.49
CA ALA A 103 3.67 2.08 9.80
C ALA A 103 3.36 3.37 10.55
N TYR A 104 2.36 4.14 10.12
CA TYR A 104 1.97 5.35 10.85
C TYR A 104 1.47 5.02 12.26
N THR A 105 0.70 3.96 12.43
CA THR A 105 0.16 3.57 13.73
C THR A 105 1.29 3.15 14.68
N ALA A 106 2.30 2.45 14.18
CA ALA A 106 3.44 2.00 14.98
C ALA A 106 4.35 3.15 15.45
N PHE A 107 4.55 4.19 14.63
CA PHE A 107 5.62 5.16 14.84
C PHE A 107 5.17 6.60 15.14
N THR A 108 3.87 6.91 15.04
CA THR A 108 3.34 8.26 15.29
C THR A 108 2.13 8.23 16.23
N GLN A 109 1.62 9.41 16.58
CA GLN A 109 0.38 9.69 17.30
C GLN A 109 -0.50 10.68 16.49
N PRO A 110 -1.84 10.74 16.73
CA PRO A 110 -2.65 11.77 16.08
C PRO A 110 -2.10 13.17 16.39
N GLY A 111 -2.06 14.05 15.39
CA GLY A 111 -1.46 15.39 15.49
C GLY A 111 0.04 15.45 15.21
N ASP A 112 0.75 14.31 15.17
CA ASP A 112 2.16 14.30 14.78
C ASP A 112 2.34 14.75 13.34
N VAL A 113 3.48 15.40 13.08
CA VAL A 113 3.84 15.91 11.76
C VAL A 113 4.41 14.79 10.89
N LEU A 114 3.82 14.62 9.70
CA LEU A 114 4.34 13.75 8.63
C LEU A 114 4.78 14.63 7.45
N PHE A 115 5.99 14.41 6.93
CA PHE A 115 6.39 14.93 5.62
C PHE A 115 6.12 13.92 4.51
N ALA A 116 5.57 14.36 3.38
CA ALA A 116 5.33 13.53 2.19
C ALA A 116 5.36 14.36 0.90
N LEU A 117 5.40 13.71 -0.27
CA LEU A 117 5.17 14.38 -1.55
C LEU A 117 3.67 14.72 -1.71
N LYS A 118 3.39 15.85 -2.34
CA LYS A 118 2.02 16.23 -2.71
C LYS A 118 1.59 15.45 -3.95
N ILE A 119 0.30 15.14 -4.07
CA ILE A 119 -0.23 14.31 -5.18
C ILE A 119 0.14 14.85 -6.58
N PRO A 120 -0.02 16.15 -6.90
CA PRO A 120 0.38 16.67 -8.22
C PRO A 120 1.89 16.60 -8.48
N ASP A 121 2.69 16.54 -7.41
CA ASP A 121 4.15 16.44 -7.45
C ASP A 121 4.60 14.97 -7.39
N GLY A 122 3.69 14.04 -7.70
CA GLY A 122 3.93 12.60 -7.74
C GLY A 122 3.61 11.85 -6.45
N GLY A 123 3.13 12.50 -5.39
CA GLY A 123 2.76 11.83 -4.13
C GLY A 123 1.59 10.84 -4.27
N HIS A 124 1.38 10.01 -3.24
CA HIS A 124 0.28 9.04 -3.20
C HIS A 124 -0.83 9.47 -2.23
N ILE A 125 -2.09 9.15 -2.53
CA ILE A 125 -3.26 9.55 -1.71
C ILE A 125 -3.16 9.07 -0.26
N SER A 126 -2.55 7.91 0.00
CA SER A 126 -2.37 7.38 1.37
C SER A 126 -1.45 8.21 2.27
N MET A 127 -0.71 9.15 1.68
CA MET A 127 0.21 10.05 2.36
C MET A 127 -0.37 11.45 2.55
N ALA A 128 -1.55 11.71 2.00
CA ALA A 128 -2.13 13.05 1.89
C ALA A 128 -2.94 13.45 3.14
N PRO A 129 -3.20 14.76 3.36
CA PRO A 129 -3.93 15.28 4.52
C PRO A 129 -5.43 15.01 4.43
N LEU A 130 -6.10 15.22 5.56
CA LEU A 130 -7.57 15.08 5.71
C LEU A 130 -8.35 15.86 4.64
N ARG A 131 -7.94 17.09 4.33
CA ARG A 131 -8.66 17.97 3.39
C ARG A 131 -8.80 17.42 1.96
N VAL A 132 -7.99 16.43 1.58
CA VAL A 132 -8.09 15.73 0.29
C VAL A 132 -8.47 14.25 0.46
N GLY A 133 -8.88 13.84 1.66
CA GLY A 133 -9.28 12.46 1.98
C GLY A 133 -8.12 11.46 2.07
N GLY A 134 -6.87 11.91 2.21
CA GLY A 134 -5.72 11.02 2.31
C GLY A 134 -5.66 10.28 3.64
N THR A 135 -5.29 9.00 3.64
CA THR A 135 -5.42 8.16 4.85
C THR A 135 -4.48 8.57 5.99
N ALA A 136 -3.31 9.14 5.70
CA ALA A 136 -2.42 9.71 6.72
C ALA A 136 -3.12 10.81 7.53
N GLY A 137 -3.81 11.74 6.88
CA GLY A 137 -4.55 12.78 7.60
C GLY A 137 -5.93 12.34 8.07
N ALA A 138 -6.70 11.65 7.22
CA ALA A 138 -8.11 11.35 7.46
C ALA A 138 -8.34 10.19 8.43
N VAL A 139 -7.48 9.16 8.39
CA VAL A 139 -7.64 7.96 9.22
C VAL A 139 -6.69 8.02 10.41
N ARG A 140 -5.41 8.30 10.16
CA ARG A 140 -4.41 8.36 11.23
C ARG A 140 -4.43 9.68 12.00
N GLY A 141 -4.93 10.77 11.42
CA GLY A 141 -5.00 12.08 12.07
C GLY A 141 -3.68 12.86 12.06
N LEU A 142 -2.80 12.62 11.08
CA LEU A 142 -1.48 13.30 11.02
C LEU A 142 -1.58 14.71 10.41
N ASP A 143 -0.74 15.62 10.92
CA ASP A 143 -0.52 16.93 10.31
C ASP A 143 0.48 16.78 9.15
N VAL A 144 -0.05 16.48 7.96
CA VAL A 144 0.76 16.27 6.75
C VAL A 144 1.29 17.61 6.24
N LYS A 145 2.62 17.74 6.22
CA LYS A 145 3.37 18.77 5.50
C LYS A 145 3.90 18.18 4.20
N TYR A 146 3.95 19.00 3.17
CA TYR A 146 4.49 18.57 1.89
C TYR A 146 5.94 19.01 1.74
N PHE A 147 6.74 18.16 1.10
CA PHE A 147 8.04 18.59 0.59
C PHE A 147 7.85 19.78 -0.36
N PRO A 148 8.63 20.85 -0.21
CA PRO A 148 8.91 21.77 -1.30
C PRO A 148 9.40 20.98 -2.54
N PHE A 149 8.88 21.32 -3.70
CA PHE A 149 9.19 20.67 -4.97
C PHE A 149 9.84 21.66 -5.92
N ASP A 150 10.86 21.21 -6.64
CA ASP A 150 11.52 21.93 -7.72
C ASP A 150 10.93 21.44 -9.06
N PRO A 151 10.17 22.30 -9.78
CA PRO A 151 9.56 21.92 -11.05
C PRO A 151 10.52 21.91 -12.24
N GLU A 152 11.73 22.47 -12.10
CA GLU A 152 12.76 22.38 -13.15
C GLU A 152 13.51 21.05 -13.02
N GLU A 153 13.94 20.71 -11.80
CA GLU A 153 14.61 19.43 -11.49
C GLU A 153 13.62 18.25 -11.38
N MET A 154 12.31 18.54 -11.34
CA MET A 154 11.24 17.56 -11.12
C MET A 154 11.46 16.67 -9.89
N ASN A 155 11.96 17.26 -8.80
CA ASN A 155 12.29 16.54 -7.57
C ASN A 155 12.06 17.38 -6.31
N ILE A 156 12.21 16.78 -5.13
CA ILE A 156 12.16 17.48 -3.85
C ILE A 156 13.25 18.56 -3.81
N ASP A 157 12.86 19.80 -3.52
CA ASP A 157 13.80 20.88 -3.22
C ASP A 157 14.38 20.65 -1.81
N VAL A 158 15.58 20.06 -1.79
CA VAL A 158 16.26 19.64 -0.56
C VAL A 158 16.54 20.83 0.36
N GLU A 159 16.95 21.97 -0.18
CA GLU A 159 17.34 23.13 0.63
C GLU A 159 16.13 23.83 1.24
N LYS A 160 15.05 24.00 0.47
CA LYS A 160 13.78 24.49 1.03
C LYS A 160 13.19 23.50 2.03
N THR A 161 13.32 22.19 1.78
CA THR A 161 12.87 21.15 2.72
C THR A 161 13.60 21.27 4.06
N LYS A 162 14.94 21.36 4.05
CA LYS A 162 15.75 21.54 5.27
C LYS A 162 15.33 22.79 6.05
N LYS A 163 15.09 23.92 5.36
CA LYS A 163 14.62 25.17 5.99
C LYS A 163 13.28 24.96 6.70
N MET A 164 12.31 24.36 6.01
CA MET A 164 10.98 24.10 6.57
C MET A 164 11.01 23.15 7.77
N VAL A 165 11.84 22.10 7.72
CA VAL A 165 12.03 21.17 8.85
C VAL A 165 12.62 21.91 10.06
N ASN A 166 13.62 22.77 9.85
CA ASN A 166 14.23 23.57 10.92
C ASN A 166 13.25 24.58 11.53
N GLU A 167 12.40 25.20 10.72
CA GLU A 167 11.36 26.12 11.20
C GLU A 167 10.32 25.40 12.07
N LEU A 168 9.84 24.24 11.61
CA LEU A 168 8.92 23.40 12.37
C LEU A 168 9.53 22.93 13.70
N ALA A 169 10.81 22.55 13.70
CA ALA A 169 11.52 22.21 14.92
C ALA A 169 11.60 23.40 15.91
N LYS A 170 11.91 24.61 15.43
CA LYS A 170 11.91 25.84 16.26
C LYS A 170 10.54 26.18 16.83
N MET A 171 9.47 25.81 16.14
CA MET A 171 8.08 25.98 16.60
C MET A 171 7.61 24.86 17.55
N GLY A 172 8.49 23.93 17.94
CA GLY A 172 8.13 22.80 18.80
C GLY A 172 7.30 21.72 18.11
N LYS A 173 7.32 21.68 16.78
CA LYS A 173 6.59 20.69 15.96
C LYS A 173 7.52 19.96 14.97
N PRO A 174 8.63 19.37 15.41
CA PRO A 174 9.52 18.64 14.51
C PRO A 174 8.76 17.48 13.83
N PRO A 175 9.10 17.13 12.57
CA PRO A 175 8.53 15.97 11.91
C PRO A 175 8.77 14.71 12.74
N LYS A 176 7.69 13.96 13.02
CA LYS A 176 7.80 12.65 13.65
C LYS A 176 8.17 11.58 12.62
N MET A 177 7.68 11.75 11.39
CA MET A 177 7.92 10.84 10.28
C MET A 177 8.13 11.63 8.99
N VAL A 178 8.97 11.09 8.11
CA VAL A 178 9.24 11.61 6.77
C VAL A 178 9.09 10.44 5.80
N MET A 179 8.22 10.59 4.80
CA MET A 179 7.87 9.53 3.85
C MET A 179 8.44 9.86 2.47
N PHE A 180 9.49 9.14 2.10
CA PHE A 180 10.07 9.18 0.76
C PHE A 180 9.41 8.12 -0.11
N GLY A 181 8.44 8.55 -0.92
CA GLY A 181 7.75 7.70 -1.88
C GLY A 181 6.85 8.50 -2.81
N ALA A 182 6.75 8.06 -4.05
CA ALA A 182 5.95 8.69 -5.10
C ALA A 182 5.24 7.61 -5.93
N SER A 183 4.10 7.97 -6.51
CA SER A 183 3.39 7.21 -7.54
C SER A 183 3.92 7.55 -8.93
N VAL A 184 4.47 8.77 -9.09
CA VAL A 184 5.06 9.25 -10.33
C VAL A 184 6.47 9.71 -10.02
N PHE A 185 7.45 8.99 -10.55
CA PHE A 185 8.83 9.41 -10.61
C PHE A 185 9.10 9.72 -12.08
N LEU A 186 9.40 10.98 -12.40
CA LEU A 186 10.04 11.25 -13.68
C LEU A 186 11.48 10.77 -13.54
N PHE A 187 11.91 9.94 -14.49
CA PHE A 187 13.23 9.32 -14.50
C PHE A 187 14.31 10.38 -14.20
N PRO A 188 15.35 10.04 -13.42
CA PRO A 188 16.60 10.79 -13.50
C PRO A 188 17.23 10.67 -14.89
#